data_AF-A0ABD2PCC0-F1
#
_entry.id   AF-A0ABD2PCC0-F1
#
_cell.length_a   1.000
_cell.length_b   1.000
_cell.length_c   1.000
_cell.angle_alpha   90.00
_cell.angle_beta   90.00
_cell.angle_gamma   90.00
#
_symmetry.space_group_name_H-M   'P 1'
#
loop_
_entity.id
_entity.type
_entity.pdbx_description
1 polymer ?
#
loop_
_entity_poly.entity_id
_entity_poly.type
_entity_poly.pdbx_seq_one_letter_code
_entity_poly.pdbx_strand_id
1 'polypeptide(L)'
;MLFGAVIIIYTAPKCDPPPPRQWWEKGPLAEVKPDTDSLQLEKLKEIGVKGFIVEWPEDSYAEISDTHNVISLLKKSKEIDVPVIIDVEASMSNIWFEQSENKNGFEDYYIWTASDRVNASGVPEPPNNWISRKNESSWKFSTIRKEFYYAPEGWPQLNFRNENVTQEFVKVLRKFAEKGAKGFRIRDAHILLVDPHFEDQLPDNSQEAKEKGYFLTDYGFYVHSKTENLLELGPLLNDWRKVVKNLTDNGPFMVKNVVNKVESYKVNGFEWPLWTYKSASLPSDVLDSIIYLLPGVPLTEGDIEVNKELAKIRDSPPIMRGEIEYKAVANKTVFAFTRLAPGSPGVLVAVNPSDETAIVNFEQDIDKISREVTIQFLSKTSMKLIIVEIKEGSKQNFYIPKILHCSVLYCEEGRSRIKNKNDLLFTFLVIIFLCNI
;
A
#
# COMPACT_ATOMS: atom_id res chain seq x y z
N MET A 1 30.62 11.72 41.07
CA MET A 1 29.60 12.08 40.06
C MET A 1 30.22 12.41 38.71
N LEU A 2 31.12 13.40 38.59
CA LEU A 2 31.76 13.77 37.31
C LEU A 2 32.48 12.60 36.63
N PHE A 3 33.28 11.83 37.38
CA PHE A 3 33.99 10.65 36.84
C PHE A 3 33.03 9.57 36.31
N GLY A 4 31.88 9.38 36.96
CA GLY A 4 30.82 8.48 36.49
C GLY A 4 30.16 8.97 35.21
N ALA A 5 29.91 10.28 35.08
CA ALA A 5 29.37 10.87 33.85
C ALA A 5 30.35 10.75 32.67
N VAL A 6 31.64 10.93 32.90
CA VAL A 6 32.70 10.76 31.89
C VAL A 6 32.79 9.31 31.43
N ILE A 7 32.72 8.35 32.35
CA ILE A 7 32.69 6.92 32.00
C ILE A 7 31.46 6.62 31.13
N ILE A 8 30.26 7.06 31.52
CA ILE A 8 29.03 6.83 30.73
C ILE A 8 29.16 7.39 29.31
N ILE A 9 29.70 8.61 29.14
CA ILE A 9 29.89 9.23 27.82
C ILE A 9 30.92 8.45 26.99
N TYR A 10 31.98 7.93 27.61
CA TYR A 10 33.05 7.22 26.91
C TYR A 10 32.70 5.76 26.58
N THR A 11 31.92 5.11 27.43
CA THR A 11 31.54 3.69 27.27
C THR A 11 30.19 3.49 26.59
N ALA A 12 29.35 4.53 26.51
CA ALA A 12 28.13 4.45 25.73
C ALA A 12 28.52 4.14 24.27
N PRO A 13 28.04 3.04 23.68
CA PRO A 13 28.27 2.79 22.27
C PRO A 13 27.72 3.99 21.51
N LYS A 14 28.52 4.54 20.59
CA LYS A 14 28.06 5.54 19.62
C LYS A 14 27.06 4.84 18.69
N CYS A 15 25.86 4.61 19.18
CA CYS A 15 24.73 4.25 18.36
C CYS A 15 24.34 5.54 17.65
N ASP A 16 24.86 5.76 16.45
CA ASP A 16 24.29 6.78 15.59
C ASP A 16 22.80 6.47 15.49
N PRO A 17 21.92 7.45 15.82
CA PRO A 17 20.50 7.22 15.67
C PRO A 17 20.25 6.81 14.22
N PRO A 18 19.43 5.77 13.97
CA PRO A 18 19.18 5.32 12.60
C PRO A 18 18.76 6.53 11.75
N PRO A 19 19.17 6.58 10.47
CA PRO A 19 18.83 7.71 9.60
C PRO A 19 17.31 7.96 9.65
N PRO A 20 16.88 9.23 9.68
CA PRO A 20 15.46 9.55 9.73
C PRO A 20 14.76 8.94 8.53
N ARG A 21 13.57 8.38 8.77
CA ARG A 21 12.74 7.84 7.70
C ARG A 21 12.32 8.95 6.75
N GLN A 22 12.29 8.63 5.46
CA GLN A 22 11.77 9.51 4.42
C GLN A 22 10.26 9.69 4.55
N TRP A 23 9.68 10.77 4.01
CA TRP A 23 8.25 11.06 4.13
C TRP A 23 7.36 9.88 3.68
N TRP A 24 7.75 9.21 2.60
CA TRP A 24 7.04 8.07 2.02
C TRP A 24 7.20 6.78 2.81
N GLU A 25 8.17 6.71 3.74
CA GLU A 25 8.33 5.61 4.70
C GLU A 25 7.54 5.86 6.00
N LYS A 26 7.12 7.10 6.27
CA LYS A 26 6.38 7.46 7.50
C LYS A 26 4.91 7.11 7.40
N GLY A 27 4.24 7.47 6.32
CA GLY A 27 2.80 7.27 6.15
C GLY A 27 1.93 7.95 7.23
N PRO A 28 0.60 7.90 7.10
CA PRO A 28 -0.15 7.27 6.01
C PRO A 28 0.05 8.01 4.68
N LEU A 29 -0.06 7.28 3.58
CA LEU A 29 -0.24 7.82 2.23
C LEU A 29 -1.71 7.72 1.86
N ALA A 30 -2.22 8.67 1.06
CA ALA A 30 -3.61 8.65 0.61
C ALA A 30 -3.71 8.56 -0.91
N GLU A 31 -4.55 7.67 -1.43
CA GLU A 31 -4.97 7.69 -2.83
C GLU A 31 -6.03 8.76 -3.03
N VAL A 32 -5.79 9.67 -3.96
CA VAL A 32 -6.68 10.80 -4.27
C VAL A 32 -7.04 10.79 -5.75
N LYS A 33 -8.22 11.32 -6.06
CA LYS A 33 -8.67 11.44 -7.46
C LYS A 33 -7.99 12.65 -8.12
N PRO A 34 -7.79 12.62 -9.45
CA PRO A 34 -7.20 13.76 -10.15
C PRO A 34 -7.91 15.10 -9.93
N ASP A 35 -9.23 15.07 -9.75
CA ASP A 35 -10.10 16.25 -9.58
C ASP A 35 -10.29 16.69 -8.13
N THR A 36 -9.60 16.06 -7.16
CA THR A 36 -9.65 16.43 -5.74
C THR A 36 -9.34 17.93 -5.53
N ASP A 37 -10.19 18.60 -4.76
CA ASP A 37 -10.09 20.03 -4.49
C ASP A 37 -9.09 20.36 -3.37
N SER A 38 -8.69 21.64 -3.26
CA SER A 38 -7.69 22.07 -2.26
C SER A 38 -8.18 21.88 -0.82
N LEU A 39 -9.48 22.04 -0.56
CA LEU A 39 -10.06 21.91 0.78
C LEU A 39 -9.97 20.45 1.27
N GLN A 40 -10.20 19.49 0.37
CA GLN A 40 -10.04 18.07 0.66
C GLN A 40 -8.56 17.73 0.91
N LEU A 41 -7.63 18.23 0.09
CA LEU A 41 -6.19 18.01 0.31
C LEU A 41 -5.71 18.60 1.64
N GLU A 42 -6.19 19.79 2.01
CA GLU A 42 -5.90 20.42 3.31
C GLU A 42 -6.42 19.59 4.48
N LYS A 43 -7.65 19.07 4.40
CA LYS A 43 -8.19 18.16 5.41
C LYS A 43 -7.33 16.90 5.56
N LEU A 44 -6.90 16.30 4.46
CA LEU A 44 -6.00 15.12 4.48
C LEU A 44 -4.65 15.44 5.14
N LYS A 45 -4.10 16.64 4.90
CA LYS A 45 -2.89 17.11 5.59
C LYS A 45 -3.14 17.28 7.09
N GLU A 46 -4.24 17.91 7.50
CA GLU A 46 -4.59 18.15 8.90
C GLU A 46 -4.79 16.86 9.71
N ILE A 47 -5.22 15.78 9.07
CA ILE A 47 -5.36 14.45 9.70
C ILE A 47 -4.06 13.65 9.68
N GLY A 48 -2.99 14.17 9.08
CA GLY A 48 -1.63 13.64 9.21
C GLY A 48 -1.11 12.84 8.02
N VAL A 49 -1.78 12.89 6.86
CA VAL A 49 -1.29 12.27 5.62
C VAL A 49 0.06 12.87 5.24
N LYS A 50 1.04 12.01 4.93
CA LYS A 50 2.43 12.40 4.63
C LYS A 50 2.70 12.52 3.12
N GLY A 51 1.79 12.06 2.28
CA GLY A 51 1.90 12.15 0.82
C GLY A 51 0.68 11.58 0.10
N PHE A 52 0.48 12.01 -1.14
CA PHE A 52 -0.61 11.55 -1.98
C PHE A 52 -0.13 10.60 -3.06
N ILE A 53 -1.00 9.69 -3.48
CA ILE A 53 -0.86 8.92 -4.71
C ILE A 53 -2.02 9.30 -5.62
N VAL A 54 -1.72 9.78 -6.82
CA VAL A 54 -2.73 10.15 -7.81
C VAL A 54 -2.52 9.37 -9.08
N GLU A 55 -3.60 8.80 -9.59
CA GLU A 55 -3.61 8.08 -10.85
C GLU A 55 -3.52 9.05 -12.04
N TRP A 56 -2.61 8.76 -12.95
CA TRP A 56 -2.65 9.30 -14.30
C TRP A 56 -3.67 8.50 -15.13
N PRO A 57 -4.78 9.12 -15.56
CA PRO A 57 -5.89 8.40 -16.19
C PRO A 57 -5.78 8.29 -17.71
N GLU A 58 -4.87 9.05 -18.34
CA GLU A 58 -4.82 9.17 -19.80
C GLU A 58 -3.91 8.11 -20.42
N ASP A 59 -4.40 7.49 -21.50
CA ASP A 59 -3.67 6.52 -22.33
C ASP A 59 -2.67 7.19 -23.29
N SER A 60 -2.16 8.37 -22.92
CA SER A 60 -1.18 9.08 -23.72
C SER A 60 -0.24 9.91 -22.86
N TYR A 61 1.05 9.76 -23.17
CA TYR A 61 2.14 10.52 -22.57
C TYR A 61 2.75 11.56 -23.52
N ALA A 62 2.19 11.67 -24.73
CA ALA A 62 2.67 12.60 -25.75
C ALA A 62 2.58 14.05 -25.25
N GLU A 63 1.45 14.40 -24.63
CA GLU A 63 1.18 15.73 -24.10
C GLU A 63 0.78 15.67 -22.63
N ILE A 64 1.62 16.22 -21.75
CA ILE A 64 1.30 16.42 -20.34
C ILE A 64 0.95 17.90 -20.16
N SER A 65 -0.31 18.23 -20.44
CA SER A 65 -0.80 19.62 -20.42
C SER A 65 -0.77 20.22 -19.01
N ASP A 66 -0.37 21.50 -18.91
CA ASP A 66 -0.43 22.28 -17.67
C ASP A 66 -1.84 22.51 -17.13
N THR A 67 -2.87 22.30 -17.96
CA THR A 67 -4.28 22.41 -17.61
C THR A 67 -4.87 21.10 -17.08
N HIS A 68 -4.12 20.00 -17.13
CA HIS A 68 -4.61 18.69 -16.69
C HIS A 68 -4.85 18.67 -15.16
N ASN A 69 -5.89 17.96 -14.72
CA ASN A 69 -6.30 17.92 -13.31
C ASN A 69 -5.17 17.41 -12.39
N VAL A 70 -4.44 16.35 -12.81
CA VAL A 70 -3.26 15.85 -12.07
C VAL A 70 -2.18 16.91 -11.92
N ILE A 71 -1.92 17.72 -12.95
CA ILE A 71 -0.91 18.79 -12.88
C ILE A 71 -1.38 19.93 -11.98
N SER A 72 -2.68 20.23 -11.99
CA SER A 72 -3.30 21.16 -11.04
C SER A 72 -3.19 20.64 -9.60
N LEU A 73 -3.39 19.34 -9.38
CA LEU A 73 -3.22 18.69 -8.07
C LEU A 73 -1.77 18.76 -7.59
N LEU A 74 -0.79 18.52 -8.46
CA LEU A 74 0.64 18.71 -8.14
C LEU A 74 0.93 20.13 -7.64
N LYS A 75 0.38 21.15 -8.31
CA LYS A 75 0.54 22.56 -7.93
C LYS A 75 -0.10 22.83 -6.56
N LYS A 76 -1.35 22.43 -6.35
CA LYS A 76 -2.06 22.58 -5.06
C LYS A 76 -1.34 21.86 -3.92
N SER A 77 -0.88 20.63 -4.16
CA SER A 77 -0.18 19.82 -3.17
C SER A 77 1.15 20.46 -2.74
N LYS A 78 1.84 21.13 -3.68
CA LYS A 78 3.05 21.91 -3.39
C LYS A 78 2.76 23.12 -2.49
N GLU A 79 1.63 23.81 -2.69
CA GLU A 79 1.23 24.95 -1.84
C GLU A 79 1.00 24.53 -0.38
N ILE A 80 0.51 23.30 -0.16
CA ILE A 80 0.32 22.74 1.17
C ILE A 80 1.51 21.88 1.66
N ASP A 81 2.64 21.87 0.95
CA ASP A 81 3.85 21.11 1.32
C ASP A 81 3.60 19.60 1.57
N VAL A 82 2.78 18.98 0.72
CA VAL A 82 2.57 17.53 0.72
C VAL A 82 3.09 16.96 -0.61
N PRO A 83 4.00 15.98 -0.60
CA PRO A 83 4.53 15.38 -1.82
C PRO A 83 3.54 14.42 -2.49
N VAL A 84 3.68 14.27 -3.80
CA VAL A 84 2.78 13.45 -4.62
C VAL A 84 3.57 12.37 -5.38
N ILE A 85 3.06 11.15 -5.33
CA ILE A 85 3.46 10.02 -6.16
C ILE A 85 2.49 9.93 -7.33
N ILE A 86 3.00 9.87 -8.56
CA ILE A 86 2.15 9.62 -9.73
C ILE A 86 2.05 8.11 -9.93
N ASP A 87 0.84 7.58 -9.95
CA ASP A 87 0.55 6.21 -10.34
C ASP A 87 0.34 6.18 -11.86
N VAL A 88 1.30 5.59 -12.58
CA VAL A 88 1.36 5.55 -14.04
C VAL A 88 1.30 4.11 -14.53
N GLU A 89 0.61 3.90 -15.65
CA GLU A 89 0.69 2.64 -16.39
C GLU A 89 1.70 2.79 -17.52
N ALA A 90 2.69 1.91 -17.63
CA ALA A 90 3.67 2.00 -18.70
C ALA A 90 3.10 1.43 -20.03
N SER A 91 1.96 1.98 -20.45
CA SER A 91 1.16 1.55 -21.59
C SER A 91 1.26 2.54 -22.76
N MET A 92 0.42 2.32 -23.78
CA MET A 92 0.52 2.97 -25.09
C MET A 92 0.36 4.49 -25.07
N SER A 93 0.67 5.11 -26.21
CA SER A 93 0.05 6.35 -26.66
C SER A 93 -0.65 6.11 -27.99
N ASN A 94 -1.89 6.58 -28.17
CA ASN A 94 -2.61 6.47 -29.46
C ASN A 94 -1.79 7.03 -30.63
N ILE A 95 -1.08 8.14 -30.40
CA ILE A 95 -0.26 8.80 -31.43
C ILE A 95 0.93 7.92 -31.83
N TRP A 96 1.64 7.34 -30.84
CA TRP A 96 2.77 6.45 -31.12
C TRP A 96 2.31 5.17 -31.80
N PHE A 97 1.16 4.63 -31.42
CA PHE A 97 0.62 3.42 -32.05
C PHE A 97 0.24 3.65 -33.51
N GLU A 98 -0.45 4.75 -33.81
CA GLU A 98 -0.79 5.11 -35.19
C GLU A 98 0.47 5.27 -36.05
N GLN A 99 1.48 5.95 -35.54
CA GLN A 99 2.76 6.11 -36.23
C GLN A 99 3.51 4.78 -36.38
N SER A 100 3.42 3.89 -35.39
CA SER A 100 3.99 2.53 -35.46
C SER A 100 3.29 1.68 -36.51
N GLU A 101 1.96 1.68 -36.53
CA GLU A 101 1.14 0.89 -37.44
C GLU A 101 1.36 1.32 -38.90
N ASN A 102 1.51 2.63 -39.14
CA ASN A 102 1.80 3.20 -40.45
C ASN A 102 3.28 3.16 -40.85
N LYS A 103 4.16 2.58 -40.02
CA LYS A 103 5.62 2.53 -40.22
C LYS A 103 6.24 3.92 -40.46
N ASN A 104 5.91 4.88 -39.58
CA ASN A 104 6.34 6.27 -39.65
C ASN A 104 7.13 6.68 -38.40
N GLY A 105 8.34 6.12 -38.22
CA GLY A 105 9.30 6.51 -37.17
C GLY A 105 9.15 5.79 -35.82
N PHE A 106 8.06 5.05 -35.59
CA PHE A 106 7.76 4.33 -34.34
C PHE A 106 7.60 2.81 -34.56
N GLU A 107 8.19 2.28 -35.62
CA GLU A 107 8.00 0.90 -36.11
C GLU A 107 8.18 -0.16 -35.01
N ASP A 108 9.21 0.00 -34.16
CA ASP A 108 9.57 -0.96 -33.12
C ASP A 108 9.14 -0.53 -31.71
N TYR A 109 8.24 0.45 -31.59
CA TYR A 109 7.75 0.91 -30.28
C TYR A 109 6.78 -0.06 -29.63
N TYR A 110 6.12 -0.88 -30.44
CA TYR A 110 5.16 -1.89 -30.00
C TYR A 110 5.63 -3.28 -30.41
N ILE A 111 5.05 -4.30 -29.78
CA ILE A 111 5.39 -5.69 -30.06
C ILE A 111 4.59 -6.12 -31.29
N TRP A 112 5.26 -6.13 -32.45
CA TRP A 112 4.74 -6.58 -33.73
C TRP A 112 5.36 -7.91 -34.14
N THR A 113 4.58 -8.74 -34.82
CA THR A 113 5.10 -9.94 -35.47
C THR A 113 4.28 -10.32 -36.69
N ALA A 114 4.97 -10.78 -37.73
CA ALA A 114 4.33 -11.58 -38.76
C ALA A 114 3.97 -12.96 -38.18
N SER A 115 2.93 -13.59 -38.73
CA SER A 115 2.60 -14.98 -38.45
C SER A 115 2.44 -15.71 -39.77
N ASP A 116 3.16 -16.81 -39.90
CA ASP A 116 3.03 -17.73 -41.04
C ASP A 116 1.87 -18.71 -40.85
N ARG A 117 1.19 -18.66 -39.69
CA ARG A 117 0.03 -19.51 -39.39
C ARG A 117 -1.20 -18.95 -40.10
N VAL A 118 -1.92 -19.81 -40.80
CA VAL A 118 -3.21 -19.52 -41.43
C VAL A 118 -4.18 -20.65 -41.14
N ASN A 119 -5.43 -20.30 -40.87
CA ASN A 119 -6.46 -21.31 -40.69
C ASN A 119 -6.83 -21.98 -42.03
N ALA A 120 -7.69 -23.00 -41.98
CA ALA A 120 -8.15 -23.72 -43.17
C ALA A 120 -8.84 -22.83 -44.23
N SER A 121 -9.29 -21.64 -43.86
CA SER A 121 -9.89 -20.64 -44.76
C SER A 121 -8.89 -19.61 -45.29
N GLY A 122 -7.59 -19.74 -44.98
CA GLY A 122 -6.54 -18.83 -45.39
C GLY A 122 -6.48 -17.52 -44.60
N VAL A 123 -7.17 -17.43 -43.45
CA VAL A 123 -7.14 -16.25 -42.59
C VAL A 123 -5.92 -16.33 -41.68
N PRO A 124 -5.11 -15.26 -41.54
CA PRO A 124 -3.97 -15.22 -40.62
C PRO A 124 -4.38 -15.57 -39.20
N GLU A 125 -3.58 -16.41 -38.55
CA GLU A 125 -3.75 -16.80 -37.15
C GLU A 125 -2.64 -16.20 -36.27
N PRO A 126 -2.90 -15.91 -34.98
CA PRO A 126 -1.90 -15.48 -34.03
C PRO A 126 -0.63 -16.36 -34.02
N PRO A 127 0.54 -15.80 -33.68
CA PRO A 127 1.82 -16.53 -33.70
C PRO A 127 1.90 -17.65 -32.65
N ASN A 128 1.10 -17.58 -31.58
CA ASN A 128 1.12 -18.51 -30.45
C ASN A 128 -0.24 -18.53 -29.71
N ASN A 129 -0.32 -19.33 -28.65
CA ASN A 129 -1.51 -19.56 -27.84
C ASN A 129 -1.70 -18.55 -26.68
N TRP A 130 -1.11 -17.36 -26.73
CA TRP A 130 -1.23 -16.40 -25.63
C TRP A 130 -2.66 -15.86 -25.51
N ILE A 131 -3.29 -16.12 -24.37
CA ILE A 131 -4.67 -15.72 -24.03
C ILE A 131 -4.66 -14.58 -23.02
N SER A 132 -5.56 -13.63 -23.21
CA SER A 132 -5.80 -12.48 -22.33
C SER A 132 -6.73 -12.84 -21.17
N ARG A 133 -6.79 -12.03 -20.11
CA ARG A 133 -7.74 -12.20 -18.99
C ARG A 133 -9.21 -12.15 -19.41
N LYS A 134 -9.49 -11.68 -20.63
CA LYS A 134 -10.82 -11.66 -21.26
C LYS A 134 -11.15 -12.98 -21.98
N ASN A 135 -10.29 -14.00 -21.90
CA ASN A 135 -10.40 -15.28 -22.61
C ASN A 135 -10.42 -15.12 -24.15
N GLU A 136 -9.69 -14.12 -24.64
CA GLU A 136 -9.49 -13.84 -26.06
C GLU A 136 -7.99 -13.92 -26.39
N SER A 137 -7.63 -14.08 -27.67
CA SER A 137 -6.22 -13.99 -28.08
C SER A 137 -5.62 -12.66 -27.64
N SER A 138 -4.42 -12.70 -27.07
CA SER A 138 -3.66 -11.48 -26.74
C SER A 138 -3.06 -10.81 -27.98
N TRP A 139 -3.26 -11.38 -29.17
CA TRP A 139 -2.79 -10.82 -30.44
C TRP A 139 -3.96 -10.29 -31.25
N LYS A 140 -3.77 -9.11 -31.85
CA LYS A 140 -4.71 -8.48 -32.77
C LYS A 140 -4.05 -8.27 -34.12
N PHE A 141 -4.76 -8.55 -35.20
CA PHE A 141 -4.24 -8.37 -36.55
C PHE A 141 -4.46 -6.93 -37.03
N SER A 142 -3.41 -6.26 -37.48
CA SER A 142 -3.52 -4.97 -38.15
C SER A 142 -3.78 -5.16 -39.64
N THR A 143 -4.92 -4.65 -40.12
CA THR A 143 -5.23 -4.65 -41.56
C THR A 143 -4.39 -3.63 -42.35
N ILE A 144 -3.79 -2.66 -41.68
CA ILE A 144 -2.91 -1.63 -42.26
C ILE A 144 -1.49 -2.19 -42.39
N ARG A 145 -0.90 -2.64 -41.27
CA ARG A 145 0.48 -3.11 -41.19
C ARG A 145 0.67 -4.55 -41.70
N LYS A 146 -0.42 -5.32 -41.81
CA LYS A 146 -0.45 -6.76 -42.18
C LYS A 146 0.37 -7.65 -41.23
N GLU A 147 0.45 -7.24 -39.97
CA GLU A 147 1.18 -7.91 -38.88
C GLU A 147 0.25 -8.02 -37.67
N PHE A 148 0.53 -8.96 -36.76
CA PHE A 148 -0.11 -9.02 -35.45
C PHE A 148 0.60 -8.10 -34.47
N TYR A 149 -0.15 -7.43 -33.59
CA TYR A 149 0.38 -6.72 -32.43
C TYR A 149 -0.13 -7.33 -31.13
N TYR A 150 0.71 -7.32 -30.10
CA TYR A 150 0.37 -7.82 -28.77
C TYR A 150 -0.43 -6.77 -27.98
N ALA A 151 -1.59 -7.17 -27.46
CA ALA A 151 -2.56 -6.33 -26.75
C ALA A 151 -3.34 -7.12 -25.68
N PRO A 152 -2.67 -7.63 -24.62
CA PRO A 152 -3.25 -8.57 -23.66
C PRO A 152 -4.40 -7.96 -22.83
N GLU A 153 -4.43 -6.65 -22.62
CA GLU A 153 -5.52 -5.98 -21.89
C GLU A 153 -6.53 -5.29 -22.83
N GLY A 154 -6.33 -5.44 -24.15
CA GLY A 154 -7.11 -4.82 -25.20
C GLY A 154 -6.44 -3.61 -25.85
N TRP A 155 -5.35 -3.11 -25.29
CA TRP A 155 -4.51 -2.05 -25.84
C TRP A 155 -3.12 -2.56 -26.24
N PRO A 156 -2.58 -2.15 -27.41
CA PRO A 156 -1.20 -2.41 -27.81
C PRO A 156 -0.17 -2.15 -26.72
N GLN A 157 0.73 -3.12 -26.52
CA GLN A 157 1.78 -3.01 -25.51
C GLN A 157 3.09 -2.45 -26.09
N LEU A 158 3.72 -1.56 -25.34
CA LEU A 158 5.05 -1.03 -25.63
C LEU A 158 6.13 -2.12 -25.54
N ASN A 159 7.10 -2.07 -26.44
CA ASN A 159 8.24 -2.99 -26.46
C ASN A 159 9.39 -2.46 -25.58
N PHE A 160 9.38 -2.76 -24.27
CA PHE A 160 10.45 -2.33 -23.36
C PHE A 160 11.79 -3.05 -23.55
N ARG A 161 11.87 -4.05 -24.45
CA ARG A 161 13.18 -4.57 -24.91
C ARG A 161 13.86 -3.61 -25.89
N ASN A 162 13.13 -2.66 -26.47
CA ASN A 162 13.69 -1.58 -27.27
C ASN A 162 14.18 -0.44 -26.37
N GLU A 163 15.48 -0.16 -26.43
CA GLU A 163 16.09 0.91 -25.63
C GLU A 163 15.44 2.28 -25.89
N ASN A 164 15.03 2.57 -27.14
CA ASN A 164 14.38 3.84 -27.48
C ASN A 164 13.05 4.00 -26.74
N VAL A 165 12.27 2.93 -26.60
CA VAL A 165 10.99 2.94 -25.85
C VAL A 165 11.25 3.18 -24.37
N THR A 166 12.25 2.49 -23.82
CA THR A 166 12.65 2.66 -22.42
C THR A 166 13.11 4.10 -22.14
N GLN A 167 13.90 4.69 -23.05
CA GLN A 167 14.33 6.09 -22.93
C GLN A 167 13.16 7.06 -23.09
N GLU A 168 12.21 6.80 -23.99
CA GLU A 168 11.03 7.63 -24.17
C GLU A 168 10.15 7.62 -22.91
N PHE A 169 9.92 6.45 -22.31
CA PHE A 169 9.21 6.35 -21.04
C PHE A 169 9.94 7.07 -19.89
N VAL A 170 11.28 7.02 -19.86
CA VAL A 170 12.07 7.82 -18.90
C VAL A 170 11.85 9.33 -19.10
N LYS A 171 11.67 9.83 -20.34
CA LYS A 171 11.31 11.24 -20.58
C LYS A 171 9.93 11.57 -20.01
N VAL A 172 8.98 10.64 -20.06
CA VAL A 172 7.66 10.80 -19.43
C VAL A 172 7.81 11.00 -17.92
N LEU A 173 8.55 10.11 -17.24
CA LEU A 173 8.83 10.24 -15.80
C LEU A 173 9.51 11.57 -15.48
N ARG A 174 10.46 12.00 -16.30
CA ARG A 174 11.14 13.29 -16.16
C ARG A 174 10.17 14.47 -16.26
N LYS A 175 9.29 14.49 -17.26
CA LYS A 175 8.27 15.55 -17.41
C LYS A 175 7.40 15.66 -16.16
N PHE A 176 6.93 14.54 -15.59
CA PHE A 176 6.17 14.57 -14.35
C PHE A 176 6.99 15.09 -13.16
N ALA A 177 8.26 14.67 -13.03
CA ALA A 177 9.14 15.17 -11.98
C ALA A 177 9.37 16.69 -12.09
N GLU A 178 9.58 17.21 -13.31
CA GLU A 178 9.69 18.65 -13.59
C GLU A 178 8.41 19.42 -13.21
N LYS A 179 7.24 18.78 -13.34
CA LYS A 179 5.95 19.34 -12.89
C LYS A 179 5.72 19.22 -11.38
N GLY A 180 6.61 18.57 -10.63
CA GLY A 180 6.57 18.51 -9.16
C GLY A 180 6.27 17.14 -8.56
N ALA A 181 6.17 16.08 -9.37
CA ALA A 181 6.07 14.72 -8.83
C ALA A 181 7.29 14.37 -7.97
N LYS A 182 7.06 13.72 -6.83
CA LYS A 182 8.08 13.32 -5.84
C LYS A 182 8.26 11.81 -5.74
N GLY A 183 7.63 11.04 -6.61
CA GLY A 183 7.76 9.59 -6.70
C GLY A 183 6.87 9.02 -7.81
N PHE A 184 7.06 7.74 -8.10
CA PHE A 184 6.26 7.03 -9.11
C PHE A 184 5.83 5.65 -8.61
N ARG A 185 4.63 5.25 -8.99
CA ARG A 185 4.14 3.88 -8.86
C ARG A 185 3.79 3.37 -10.26
N ILE A 186 4.36 2.23 -10.65
CA ILE A 186 4.11 1.62 -11.95
C ILE A 186 3.01 0.57 -11.81
N ARG A 187 1.89 0.76 -12.50
CA ARG A 187 0.82 -0.24 -12.62
C ARG A 187 1.23 -1.35 -13.59
N ASP A 188 0.75 -2.55 -13.29
CA ASP A 188 0.86 -3.73 -14.15
C ASP A 188 2.30 -4.04 -14.59
N ALA A 189 3.24 -3.83 -13.67
CA ALA A 189 4.66 -4.05 -13.93
C ALA A 189 4.97 -5.51 -14.34
N HIS A 190 4.17 -6.47 -13.86
CA HIS A 190 4.30 -7.89 -14.15
C HIS A 190 4.22 -8.25 -15.64
N ILE A 191 3.51 -7.46 -16.46
CA ILE A 191 3.34 -7.73 -17.90
C ILE A 191 4.30 -6.95 -18.79
N LEU A 192 5.16 -6.06 -18.29
CA LEU A 192 5.94 -5.14 -19.12
C LEU A 192 6.89 -5.80 -20.13
N LEU A 193 7.23 -7.07 -19.89
CA LEU A 193 8.08 -7.85 -20.78
C LEU A 193 7.38 -9.16 -21.14
N VAL A 194 7.57 -9.58 -22.38
CA VAL A 194 7.16 -10.88 -22.88
C VAL A 194 8.36 -11.64 -23.45
N ASP A 195 8.16 -12.95 -23.65
CA ASP A 195 9.14 -13.84 -24.26
C ASP A 195 9.45 -13.36 -25.69
N PRO A 196 10.72 -13.08 -26.01
CA PRO A 196 11.10 -12.49 -27.29
C PRO A 196 11.05 -13.49 -28.45
N HIS A 197 10.89 -14.80 -28.16
CA HIS A 197 10.78 -15.85 -29.16
C HIS A 197 9.32 -16.25 -29.40
N PHE A 198 8.38 -15.62 -28.69
CA PHE A 198 6.94 -15.85 -28.80
C PHE A 198 6.56 -17.33 -28.62
N GLU A 199 7.26 -18.05 -27.74
CA GLU A 199 6.97 -19.45 -27.45
C GLU A 199 5.56 -19.63 -26.85
N ASP A 200 4.91 -20.77 -27.18
CA ASP A 200 3.62 -21.14 -26.62
C ASP A 200 3.70 -21.30 -25.08
N GLN A 201 2.64 -20.88 -24.40
CA GLN A 201 2.45 -21.13 -22.97
C GLN A 201 2.12 -22.61 -22.74
N LEU A 202 2.57 -23.13 -21.60
CA LEU A 202 2.27 -24.49 -21.17
C LEU A 202 0.95 -24.53 -20.39
N PRO A 203 0.16 -25.63 -20.49
CA PRO A 203 -1.00 -25.84 -19.63
C PRO A 203 -0.63 -25.86 -18.14
N ASP A 204 -1.48 -25.28 -17.29
CA ASP A 204 -1.39 -25.46 -15.85
C ASP A 204 -1.93 -26.84 -15.46
N ASN A 205 -1.03 -27.71 -15.03
CA ASN A 205 -1.33 -29.07 -14.61
C ASN A 205 -1.59 -29.20 -13.10
N SER A 206 -1.68 -28.08 -12.39
CA SER A 206 -2.02 -28.02 -10.97
C SER A 206 -3.38 -28.69 -10.68
N GLN A 207 -3.54 -29.24 -9.48
CA GLN A 207 -4.79 -29.83 -9.06
C GLN A 207 -5.92 -28.78 -9.05
N GLU A 208 -5.61 -27.56 -8.64
CA GLU A 208 -6.55 -26.43 -8.63
C GLU A 208 -7.05 -26.11 -10.05
N ALA A 209 -6.17 -26.00 -11.05
CA ALA A 209 -6.57 -25.74 -12.43
C ALA A 209 -7.45 -26.87 -13.00
N LYS A 210 -7.14 -28.13 -12.68
CA LYS A 210 -7.94 -29.29 -13.09
C LYS A 210 -9.34 -29.27 -12.49
N GLU A 211 -9.48 -28.88 -11.23
CA GLU A 211 -10.77 -28.78 -10.54
C GLU A 211 -11.65 -27.67 -11.11
N LYS A 212 -11.03 -26.58 -11.60
CA LYS A 212 -11.76 -25.48 -12.26
C LYS A 212 -12.27 -25.83 -13.67
N GLY A 213 -11.69 -26.85 -14.31
CA GLY A 213 -12.18 -27.35 -15.60
C GLY A 213 -12.02 -26.39 -16.76
N TYR A 214 -10.91 -25.63 -16.79
CA TYR A 214 -10.62 -24.67 -17.86
C TYR A 214 -10.46 -25.31 -19.24
N PHE A 215 -10.86 -24.57 -20.28
CA PHE A 215 -10.66 -24.92 -21.69
C PHE A 215 -9.42 -24.23 -22.27
N LEU A 216 -8.96 -24.70 -23.44
CA LEU A 216 -7.81 -24.12 -24.16
C LEU A 216 -7.95 -22.61 -24.50
N THR A 217 -9.17 -22.09 -24.45
CA THR A 217 -9.50 -20.67 -24.69
C THR A 217 -9.50 -19.83 -23.41
N ASP A 218 -9.40 -20.46 -22.24
CA ASP A 218 -9.48 -19.77 -20.97
C ASP A 218 -8.10 -19.34 -20.50
N TYR A 219 -8.00 -18.11 -19.99
CA TYR A 219 -6.77 -17.57 -19.41
C TYR A 219 -6.16 -18.52 -18.38
N GLY A 220 -6.99 -18.96 -17.43
CA GLY A 220 -6.57 -19.81 -16.32
C GLY A 220 -6.16 -21.24 -16.71
N PHE A 221 -6.27 -21.62 -17.99
CA PHE A 221 -5.75 -22.89 -18.48
C PHE A 221 -4.21 -22.91 -18.56
N TYR A 222 -3.57 -21.75 -18.72
CA TYR A 222 -2.14 -21.67 -19.00
C TYR A 222 -1.33 -21.17 -17.81
N VAL A 223 -0.07 -21.61 -17.73
CA VAL A 223 0.94 -20.98 -16.86
C VAL A 223 1.53 -19.79 -17.62
N HIS A 224 1.28 -18.56 -17.18
CA HIS A 224 1.68 -17.33 -17.87
C HIS A 224 3.18 -16.97 -17.82
N SER A 225 4.06 -17.98 -17.77
CA SER A 225 5.52 -17.82 -17.64
C SER A 225 6.19 -17.05 -18.78
N LYS A 226 5.57 -16.98 -19.96
CA LYS A 226 6.07 -16.25 -21.13
C LYS A 226 5.60 -14.80 -21.24
N THR A 227 4.64 -14.38 -20.42
CA THR A 227 3.98 -13.08 -20.55
C THR A 227 3.87 -12.32 -19.23
N GLU A 228 4.13 -12.98 -18.10
CA GLU A 228 4.13 -12.36 -16.78
C GLU A 228 5.44 -12.70 -16.06
N ASN A 229 6.00 -11.71 -15.35
CA ASN A 229 7.05 -11.90 -14.34
C ASN A 229 8.37 -12.48 -14.86
N LEU A 230 8.73 -12.13 -16.09
CA LEU A 230 10.02 -12.48 -16.67
C LEU A 230 11.18 -11.95 -15.80
N LEU A 231 12.26 -12.72 -15.71
CA LEU A 231 13.40 -12.41 -14.84
C LEU A 231 14.06 -11.06 -15.18
N GLU A 232 14.06 -10.68 -16.46
CA GLU A 232 14.62 -9.41 -16.93
C GLU A 232 13.83 -8.17 -16.46
N LEU A 233 12.63 -8.36 -15.90
CA LEU A 233 11.86 -7.28 -15.30
C LEU A 233 12.59 -6.65 -14.10
N GLY A 234 13.31 -7.46 -13.32
CA GLY A 234 14.07 -6.98 -12.16
C GLY A 234 15.10 -5.91 -12.53
N PRO A 235 16.02 -6.18 -13.48
CA PRO A 235 16.94 -5.18 -14.02
C PRO A 235 16.25 -3.92 -14.56
N LEU A 236 15.21 -4.05 -15.39
CA LEU A 236 14.47 -2.92 -15.95
C LEU A 236 13.90 -1.99 -14.86
N LEU A 237 13.18 -2.57 -13.90
CA LEU A 237 12.61 -1.83 -12.77
C LEU A 237 13.67 -1.22 -11.87
N ASN A 238 14.82 -1.88 -11.70
CA ASN A 238 15.93 -1.35 -10.91
C ASN A 238 16.57 -0.12 -11.59
N ASP A 239 16.66 -0.12 -12.92
CA ASP A 239 17.17 1.04 -13.65
C ASP A 239 16.19 2.22 -13.58
N TRP A 240 14.89 1.97 -13.72
CA TRP A 240 13.86 3.01 -13.49
C TRP A 240 13.89 3.54 -12.05
N ARG A 241 14.09 2.67 -11.06
CA ARG A 241 14.28 3.08 -9.66
C ARG A 241 15.45 4.04 -9.51
N LYS A 242 16.60 3.78 -10.13
CA LYS A 242 17.78 4.68 -10.08
C LYS A 242 17.46 6.03 -10.72
N VAL A 243 16.79 6.02 -11.87
CA VAL A 243 16.34 7.23 -12.56
C VAL A 243 15.42 8.05 -11.67
N VAL A 244 14.36 7.43 -11.13
CA VAL A 244 13.40 8.10 -10.24
C VAL A 244 14.09 8.66 -8.99
N LYS A 245 14.96 7.88 -8.35
CA LYS A 245 15.74 8.33 -7.19
C LYS A 245 16.52 9.62 -7.50
N ASN A 246 17.11 9.73 -8.68
CA ASN A 246 17.85 10.91 -9.10
C ASN A 246 16.92 12.09 -9.48
N LEU A 247 15.80 11.81 -10.14
CA LEU A 247 14.83 12.84 -10.56
C LEU A 247 14.07 13.48 -9.40
N THR A 248 13.91 12.77 -8.28
CA THR A 248 12.96 13.12 -7.21
C THR A 248 13.61 13.33 -5.84
N ASP A 249 14.94 13.49 -5.79
CA ASP A 249 15.70 13.67 -4.54
C ASP A 249 15.52 12.50 -3.54
N ASN A 250 15.71 11.26 -4.01
CA ASN A 250 15.44 10.02 -3.27
C ASN A 250 13.95 9.72 -2.99
N GLY A 251 13.07 10.16 -3.90
CA GLY A 251 11.65 9.75 -3.89
C GLY A 251 11.44 8.26 -4.17
N PRO A 252 10.24 7.73 -3.86
CA PRO A 252 9.95 6.32 -4.00
C PRO A 252 9.69 5.93 -5.45
N PHE A 253 10.10 4.71 -5.79
CA PHE A 253 9.67 3.98 -6.98
C PHE A 253 8.98 2.70 -6.52
N MET A 254 7.70 2.57 -6.83
CA MET A 254 6.82 1.49 -6.39
C MET A 254 6.26 0.75 -7.60
N VAL A 255 5.80 -0.48 -7.38
CA VAL A 255 5.03 -1.25 -8.38
C VAL A 255 3.70 -1.68 -7.78
N LYS A 256 2.64 -1.68 -8.59
CA LYS A 256 1.28 -2.12 -8.25
C LYS A 256 0.93 -3.33 -9.12
N ASN A 257 0.15 -4.26 -8.57
CA ASN A 257 -0.23 -5.56 -9.17
C ASN A 257 0.99 -6.50 -9.31
N VAL A 258 1.11 -7.40 -8.33
CA VAL A 258 2.32 -8.12 -7.89
C VAL A 258 2.93 -9.04 -8.95
N VAL A 259 4.26 -9.05 -8.97
CA VAL A 259 5.12 -10.09 -9.56
C VAL A 259 5.16 -11.29 -8.59
N ASN A 260 4.14 -12.16 -8.68
CA ASN A 260 3.96 -13.51 -8.07
C ASN A 260 4.33 -13.82 -6.61
N LYS A 261 4.95 -12.94 -5.83
CA LYS A 261 5.17 -13.09 -4.39
C LYS A 261 5.21 -11.71 -3.73
N VAL A 262 4.64 -11.60 -2.53
CA VAL A 262 4.91 -10.47 -1.62
C VAL A 262 6.33 -10.64 -1.09
N GLU A 263 7.34 -10.54 -1.96
CA GLU A 263 8.70 -10.25 -1.53
C GLU A 263 8.74 -8.76 -1.28
N SER A 264 8.31 -8.38 -0.06
CA SER A 264 8.23 -6.99 0.35
C SER A 264 9.62 -6.33 0.24
N TYR A 265 9.65 -5.09 -0.25
CA TYR A 265 10.89 -4.34 -0.34
C TYR A 265 11.56 -4.24 1.05
N LYS A 266 12.82 -4.68 1.13
CA LYS A 266 13.63 -4.47 2.33
C LYS A 266 14.21 -3.06 2.33
N VAL A 267 13.75 -2.23 3.27
CA VAL A 267 14.34 -0.92 3.58
C VAL A 267 15.32 -1.13 4.72
N ASN A 268 16.62 -0.93 4.46
CA ASN A 268 17.70 -1.13 5.44
C ASN A 268 17.71 -2.55 6.08
N GLY A 269 17.34 -3.57 5.31
CA GLY A 269 17.30 -4.97 5.77
C GLY A 269 15.98 -5.44 6.37
N PHE A 270 15.00 -4.55 6.55
CA PHE A 270 13.68 -4.86 7.12
C PHE A 270 12.57 -4.72 6.08
N GLU A 271 11.59 -5.63 6.12
CA GLU A 271 10.38 -5.54 5.31
C GLU A 271 9.59 -4.28 5.67
N TRP A 272 9.30 -3.42 4.68
CA TRP A 272 8.53 -2.19 4.88
C TRP A 272 7.38 -2.08 3.86
N PRO A 273 6.33 -2.90 4.03
CA PRO A 273 5.25 -3.04 3.06
C PRO A 273 4.33 -1.81 2.99
N LEU A 274 3.58 -1.69 1.91
CA LEU A 274 2.45 -0.75 1.78
C LEU A 274 1.16 -1.52 2.07
N TRP A 275 0.42 -1.14 3.11
CA TRP A 275 -0.78 -1.84 3.59
C TRP A 275 -2.05 -1.15 3.12
N THR A 276 -2.99 -1.92 2.58
CA THR A 276 -4.34 -1.47 2.23
C THR A 276 -5.35 -2.59 2.47
N TYR A 277 -6.63 -2.26 2.56
CA TYR A 277 -7.74 -3.22 2.61
C TYR A 277 -8.88 -2.72 1.72
N LYS A 278 -9.53 -3.63 0.99
CA LYS A 278 -10.64 -3.29 0.07
C LYS A 278 -12.00 -3.80 0.53
N SER A 279 -12.03 -4.98 1.10
CA SER A 279 -13.24 -5.61 1.61
C SER A 279 -12.85 -6.45 2.82
N ALA A 280 -13.51 -6.20 3.94
CA ALA A 280 -13.18 -6.87 5.17
C ALA A 280 -14.44 -7.07 6.01
N SER A 281 -14.52 -8.23 6.64
CA SER A 281 -15.58 -8.59 7.59
C SER A 281 -15.47 -7.83 8.91
N LEU A 282 -14.41 -7.04 9.11
CA LEU A 282 -14.20 -6.22 10.30
C LEU A 282 -14.57 -4.75 10.04
N PRO A 283 -15.02 -4.01 11.08
CA PRO A 283 -15.24 -2.57 10.98
C PRO A 283 -13.99 -1.80 10.54
N SER A 284 -14.17 -0.71 9.78
CA SER A 284 -13.07 0.10 9.25
C SER A 284 -12.14 0.65 10.33
N ASP A 285 -12.69 1.15 11.45
CA ASP A 285 -11.90 1.69 12.54
C ASP A 285 -11.02 0.64 13.25
N VAL A 286 -11.43 -0.63 13.23
CA VAL A 286 -10.60 -1.76 13.70
C VAL A 286 -9.46 -2.01 12.71
N LEU A 287 -9.76 -2.06 11.41
CA LEU A 287 -8.74 -2.32 10.39
C LEU A 287 -7.72 -1.18 10.29
N ASP A 288 -8.17 0.06 10.40
CA ASP A 288 -7.32 1.24 10.48
C ASP A 288 -6.35 1.12 11.65
N SER A 289 -6.82 0.72 12.84
CA SER A 289 -5.95 0.53 14.00
C SER A 289 -4.87 -0.54 13.80
N ILE A 290 -5.19 -1.61 13.07
CA ILE A 290 -4.22 -2.67 12.75
C ILE A 290 -3.19 -2.12 11.77
N ILE A 291 -3.65 -1.60 10.64
CA ILE A 291 -2.79 -1.19 9.52
C ILE A 291 -1.88 -0.02 9.92
N TYR A 292 -2.38 0.94 10.71
CA TYR A 292 -1.59 2.08 11.19
C TYR A 292 -0.42 1.66 12.09
N LEU A 293 -0.55 0.53 12.79
CA LEU A 293 0.40 0.09 13.80
C LEU A 293 1.28 -1.08 13.36
N LEU A 294 1.01 -1.66 12.18
CA LEU A 294 1.92 -2.58 11.51
C LEU A 294 3.21 -1.88 11.00
N PRO A 295 4.34 -2.60 10.88
CA PRO A 295 5.53 -2.12 10.19
C PRO A 295 5.22 -1.91 8.71
N GLY A 296 5.76 -0.86 8.08
CA GLY A 296 5.38 -0.49 6.71
C GLY A 296 4.60 0.81 6.68
N VAL A 297 3.84 1.07 5.61
CA VAL A 297 3.16 2.33 5.32
C VAL A 297 1.67 2.05 5.11
N PRO A 298 0.77 2.66 5.87
CA PRO A 298 -0.66 2.63 5.61
C PRO A 298 -0.98 3.37 4.32
N LEU A 299 -1.83 2.78 3.49
CA LEU A 299 -2.42 3.41 2.33
C LEU A 299 -3.93 3.54 2.56
N THR A 300 -4.42 4.76 2.59
CA THR A 300 -5.85 5.06 2.75
C THR A 300 -6.45 5.48 1.41
N GLU A 301 -7.64 4.98 1.10
CA GLU A 301 -8.43 5.46 -0.05
C GLU A 301 -9.25 6.70 0.37
N GLY A 302 -9.45 7.65 -0.57
CA GLY A 302 -9.78 9.06 -0.36
C GLY A 302 -11.04 9.47 0.45
N ASP A 303 -11.74 8.53 1.08
CA ASP A 303 -12.90 8.78 1.95
C ASP A 303 -12.70 8.30 3.40
N ILE A 304 -11.51 7.77 3.75
CA ILE A 304 -11.25 7.25 5.09
C ILE A 304 -10.91 8.40 6.05
N GLU A 305 -11.68 8.51 7.14
CA GLU A 305 -11.34 9.37 8.27
C GLU A 305 -10.05 8.87 8.93
N VAL A 306 -8.90 9.41 8.52
CA VAL A 306 -7.63 9.14 9.20
C VAL A 306 -7.77 9.54 10.66
N ASN A 307 -7.63 8.56 11.55
CA ASN A 307 -7.72 8.81 12.96
C ASN A 307 -6.45 9.53 13.46
N LYS A 308 -6.60 10.80 13.87
CA LYS A 308 -5.50 11.63 14.39
C LYS A 308 -4.77 11.01 15.59
N GLU A 309 -5.43 10.18 16.39
CA GLU A 309 -4.81 9.47 17.51
C GLU A 309 -3.89 8.36 16.99
N LEU A 310 -4.37 7.52 16.07
CA LEU A 310 -3.54 6.49 15.44
C LEU A 310 -2.34 7.07 14.69
N ALA A 311 -2.52 8.19 13.98
CA ALA A 311 -1.42 8.90 13.32
C ALA A 311 -0.34 9.37 14.31
N LYS A 312 -0.73 9.83 15.51
CA LYS A 312 0.22 10.21 16.58
C LYS A 312 0.95 9.00 17.16
N ILE A 313 0.24 7.90 17.43
CA ILE A 313 0.87 6.65 17.93
C ILE A 313 1.87 6.14 16.91
N ARG A 314 1.53 6.23 15.63
CA ARG A 314 2.38 5.80 14.52
C ARG A 314 3.71 6.55 14.43
N ASP A 315 3.73 7.84 14.75
CA ASP A 315 4.98 8.63 14.76
C ASP A 315 5.94 8.22 15.91
N SER A 316 5.52 7.30 16.81
CA SER A 316 6.35 6.81 17.92
C SER A 316 7.48 5.85 17.47
N PRO A 317 8.61 5.79 18.21
CA PRO A 317 9.72 4.89 17.89
C PRO A 317 9.36 3.40 17.78
N PRO A 318 8.49 2.81 18.63
CA PRO A 318 8.07 1.42 18.50
C PRO A 318 7.42 1.12 17.15
N ILE A 319 6.57 2.00 16.65
CA ILE A 319 5.90 1.78 15.35
C ILE A 319 6.87 2.01 14.19
N MET A 320 7.73 3.02 14.29
CA MET A 320 8.62 3.39 13.20
C MET A 320 9.84 2.48 13.07
N ARG A 321 10.34 1.92 14.17
CA ARG A 321 11.63 1.19 14.19
C ARG A 321 11.63 -0.02 15.11
N GLY A 322 10.58 -0.20 15.90
CA GLY A 322 10.49 -1.30 16.83
C GLY A 322 10.25 -2.63 16.15
N GLU A 323 10.72 -3.68 16.81
CA GLU A 323 10.46 -5.06 16.46
C GLU A 323 8.97 -5.38 16.61
N ILE A 324 8.48 -6.33 15.83
CA ILE A 324 7.11 -6.83 15.91
C ILE A 324 7.12 -8.29 16.35
N GLU A 325 6.21 -8.64 17.24
CA GLU A 325 5.93 -10.03 17.61
C GLU A 325 4.42 -10.28 17.51
N TYR A 326 4.04 -11.33 16.78
CA TYR A 326 2.64 -11.72 16.60
C TYR A 326 2.28 -12.84 17.57
N LYS A 327 1.12 -12.75 18.21
CA LYS A 327 0.60 -13.78 19.13
C LYS A 327 -0.89 -14.02 18.90
N ALA A 328 -1.28 -15.29 19.01
CA ALA A 328 -2.68 -15.69 19.08
C ALA A 328 -2.98 -16.03 20.54
N VAL A 329 -3.84 -15.23 21.17
CA VAL A 329 -4.11 -15.26 22.61
C VAL A 329 -5.55 -15.70 22.89
N ALA A 330 -5.88 -16.01 24.14
CA ALA A 330 -7.20 -16.55 24.52
C ALA A 330 -7.64 -17.74 23.63
N ASN A 331 -6.89 -18.84 23.67
CA ASN A 331 -7.16 -20.04 22.84
C ASN A 331 -7.25 -19.75 21.34
N LYS A 332 -6.41 -18.85 20.82
CA LYS A 332 -6.35 -18.43 19.42
C LYS A 332 -7.59 -17.71 18.89
N THR A 333 -8.42 -17.18 19.78
CA THR A 333 -9.59 -16.38 19.39
C THR A 333 -9.26 -14.91 19.19
N VAL A 334 -8.22 -14.41 19.85
CA VAL A 334 -7.78 -13.01 19.76
C VAL A 334 -6.43 -12.96 19.06
N PHE A 335 -6.33 -12.12 18.05
CA PHE A 335 -5.07 -11.80 17.39
C PHE A 335 -4.43 -10.60 18.07
N ALA A 336 -3.16 -10.71 18.45
CA ALA A 336 -2.42 -9.62 19.08
C ALA A 336 -1.03 -9.47 18.45
N PHE A 337 -0.50 -8.26 18.49
CA PHE A 337 0.91 -8.02 18.21
C PHE A 337 1.48 -6.91 19.08
N THR A 338 2.77 -7.02 19.39
CA THR A 338 3.51 -5.98 20.12
C THR A 338 4.45 -5.25 19.19
N ARG A 339 4.73 -3.99 19.50
CA ARG A 339 5.77 -3.16 18.89
C ARG A 339 6.68 -2.64 19.99
N LEU A 340 7.95 -3.02 19.94
CA LEU A 340 8.92 -2.71 21.00
C LEU A 340 10.15 -2.03 20.42
N ALA A 341 10.54 -0.88 20.99
CA ALA A 341 11.78 -0.19 20.67
C ALA A 341 12.55 0.13 21.95
N PRO A 342 13.89 -0.06 21.98
CA PRO A 342 14.70 0.27 23.15
C PRO A 342 14.51 1.72 23.59
N GLY A 343 14.30 1.93 24.90
CA GLY A 343 14.16 3.26 25.50
C GLY A 343 12.83 3.97 25.21
N SER A 344 11.82 3.27 24.68
CA SER A 344 10.47 3.80 24.45
C SER A 344 9.39 2.86 25.03
N PRO A 345 8.24 3.38 25.51
CA PRO A 345 7.10 2.54 25.88
C PRO A 345 6.65 1.67 24.71
N GLY A 346 6.34 0.39 24.96
CA GLY A 346 5.86 -0.53 23.93
C GLY A 346 4.40 -0.27 23.56
N VAL A 347 4.00 -0.71 22.37
CA VAL A 347 2.60 -0.68 21.91
C VAL A 347 2.09 -2.11 21.78
N LEU A 348 0.99 -2.45 22.46
CA LEU A 348 0.24 -3.68 22.25
C LEU A 348 -1.04 -3.38 21.47
N VAL A 349 -1.27 -4.16 20.41
CA VAL A 349 -2.53 -4.18 19.67
C VAL A 349 -3.18 -5.54 19.85
N ALA A 350 -4.44 -5.57 20.28
CA ALA A 350 -5.21 -6.81 20.41
C ALA A 350 -6.59 -6.64 19.74
N VAL A 351 -6.92 -7.58 18.86
CA VAL A 351 -8.12 -7.59 18.03
C VAL A 351 -8.85 -8.91 18.26
N ASN A 352 -10.10 -8.84 18.67
CA ASN A 352 -10.99 -10.00 18.64
C ASN A 352 -11.79 -10.00 17.32
N PRO A 353 -11.44 -10.84 16.33
CA PRO A 353 -12.20 -10.93 15.09
C PRO A 353 -13.54 -11.66 15.25
N SER A 354 -13.76 -12.36 16.37
CA SER A 354 -14.99 -13.09 16.63
C SER A 354 -16.15 -12.17 17.05
N ASP A 355 -17.37 -12.71 16.97
CA ASP A 355 -18.56 -12.12 17.58
C ASP A 355 -18.75 -12.56 19.05
N GLU A 356 -17.97 -13.57 19.48
CA GLU A 356 -17.95 -14.04 20.86
C GLU A 356 -16.98 -13.22 21.71
N THR A 357 -17.33 -13.05 22.99
CA THR A 357 -16.46 -12.38 23.95
C THR A 357 -15.30 -13.28 24.34
N ALA A 358 -14.09 -12.73 24.32
CA ALA A 358 -12.88 -13.39 24.77
C ALA A 358 -12.31 -12.68 26.00
N ILE A 359 -11.85 -13.46 26.99
CA ILE A 359 -11.09 -12.96 28.13
C ILE A 359 -9.63 -13.27 27.85
N VAL A 360 -8.78 -12.25 27.90
CA VAL A 360 -7.36 -12.36 27.57
C VAL A 360 -6.52 -12.06 28.80
N ASN A 361 -5.51 -12.90 29.06
CA ASN A 361 -4.52 -12.64 30.08
C ASN A 361 -3.18 -12.30 29.43
N PHE A 362 -2.96 -11.02 29.16
CA PHE A 362 -1.76 -10.55 28.46
C PHE A 362 -0.44 -10.82 29.22
N GLU A 363 -0.45 -10.93 30.55
CA GLU A 363 0.77 -11.26 31.33
C GLU A 363 1.21 -12.71 31.12
N GLN A 364 0.26 -13.62 30.91
CA GLN A 364 0.52 -15.03 30.62
C GLN A 364 0.80 -15.27 29.13
N ASP A 365 0.03 -14.59 28.28
CA ASP A 365 0.04 -14.87 26.85
C ASP A 365 1.14 -14.10 26.10
N ILE A 366 1.66 -13.00 26.64
CA ILE A 366 2.63 -12.13 25.96
C ILE A 366 3.84 -11.81 26.86
N ASP A 367 5.04 -12.06 26.33
CA ASP A 367 6.27 -11.83 27.08
C ASP A 367 6.59 -10.34 27.17
N LYS A 368 7.20 -9.92 28.28
CA LYS A 368 7.67 -8.54 28.49
C LYS A 368 6.56 -7.49 28.48
N ILE A 369 5.32 -7.88 28.76
CA ILE A 369 4.25 -6.93 29.02
C ILE A 369 4.31 -6.51 30.48
N SER A 370 4.26 -5.20 30.69
CA SER A 370 4.11 -4.66 32.00
C SER A 370 2.70 -4.88 32.54
N ARG A 371 2.65 -4.97 33.85
CA ARG A 371 1.45 -5.24 34.60
C ARG A 371 0.45 -4.06 34.60
N GLU A 372 0.92 -2.83 34.44
CA GLU A 372 0.10 -1.66 34.15
C GLU A 372 0.30 -1.22 32.70
N VAL A 373 -0.83 -1.02 32.03
CA VAL A 373 -0.86 -0.56 30.65
C VAL A 373 -1.90 0.55 30.48
N THR A 374 -1.61 1.55 29.67
CA THR A 374 -2.53 2.70 29.43
C THR A 374 -3.27 2.53 28.12
N ILE A 375 -4.61 2.55 28.13
CA ILE A 375 -5.38 2.45 26.90
C ILE A 375 -5.15 3.72 26.07
N GLN A 376 -4.54 3.59 24.88
CA GLN A 376 -4.29 4.70 23.97
C GLN A 376 -5.39 4.88 22.93
N PHE A 377 -6.06 3.80 22.54
CA PHE A 377 -7.12 3.82 21.55
C PHE A 377 -8.09 2.65 21.74
N LEU A 378 -9.38 2.93 21.53
CA LEU A 378 -10.46 1.95 21.54
C LEU A 378 -11.33 2.16 20.30
N SER A 379 -11.65 1.08 19.58
CA SER A 379 -12.58 1.15 18.43
C SER A 379 -13.95 1.67 18.86
N LYS A 380 -14.47 2.67 18.13
CA LYS A 380 -15.79 3.30 18.35
C LYS A 380 -16.93 2.39 17.94
N THR A 381 -16.75 1.64 16.84
CA THR A 381 -17.83 0.85 16.21
C THR A 381 -18.11 -0.45 16.96
N SER A 382 -17.13 -0.96 17.69
CA SER A 382 -17.19 -2.34 18.17
C SER A 382 -16.78 -2.55 19.62
N MET A 383 -16.07 -1.60 20.27
CA MET A 383 -15.36 -1.88 21.53
C MET A 383 -14.51 -3.18 21.49
N LYS A 384 -14.23 -3.76 20.30
CA LYS A 384 -13.54 -5.05 20.09
C LYS A 384 -12.00 -4.92 20.05
N LEU A 385 -11.47 -3.72 20.28
CA LEU A 385 -10.05 -3.41 20.20
C LEU A 385 -9.61 -2.57 21.40
N ILE A 386 -8.60 -3.05 22.12
CA ILE A 386 -7.92 -2.29 23.18
C ILE A 386 -6.46 -2.12 22.77
N ILE A 387 -6.02 -0.89 22.52
CA ILE A 387 -4.60 -0.56 22.35
C ILE A 387 -4.06 -0.12 23.69
N VAL A 388 -2.97 -0.74 24.15
CA VAL A 388 -2.42 -0.48 25.48
C VAL A 388 -0.93 -0.15 25.43
N GLU A 389 -0.57 0.97 26.06
CA GLU A 389 0.80 1.44 26.27
C GLU A 389 1.42 0.68 27.42
N ILE A 390 2.59 0.08 27.22
CA ILE A 390 3.24 -0.74 28.23
C ILE A 390 4.24 0.11 29.04
N LYS A 391 4.01 0.28 30.36
CA LYS A 391 4.94 0.94 31.30
C LYS A 391 5.42 -0.03 32.37
N GLU A 392 6.72 -0.31 32.51
CA GLU A 392 7.28 -1.24 33.51
C GLU A 392 6.74 -1.06 34.96
N GLY A 393 6.11 -2.11 35.53
CA GLY A 393 5.75 -2.24 36.96
C GLY A 393 4.26 -2.54 37.31
N SER A 394 4.04 -3.41 38.33
CA SER A 394 2.83 -3.68 39.19
C SER A 394 1.43 -4.13 38.68
N LYS A 395 0.85 -5.16 39.36
CA LYS A 395 -0.09 -6.25 38.94
C LYS A 395 -1.56 -5.85 38.73
N GLN A 396 -2.25 -6.32 37.67
CA GLN A 396 -3.70 -6.71 37.66
C GLN A 396 -4.25 -7.24 36.30
N ASN A 397 -5.42 -7.91 36.32
CA ASN A 397 -6.13 -8.53 35.18
C ASN A 397 -7.01 -7.53 34.39
N PHE A 398 -7.21 -7.76 33.08
CA PHE A 398 -8.06 -6.93 32.20
C PHE A 398 -9.32 -7.67 31.73
N TYR A 399 -10.43 -6.93 31.55
CA TYR A 399 -11.71 -7.43 31.05
C TYR A 399 -12.12 -6.65 29.78
N ILE A 400 -12.56 -7.35 28.73
CA ILE A 400 -13.12 -6.76 27.50
C ILE A 400 -14.65 -6.91 27.54
N PRO A 401 -15.44 -5.86 27.82
CA PRO A 401 -16.89 -5.99 27.99
C PRO A 401 -17.67 -5.87 26.67
N LYS A 402 -18.88 -6.45 26.67
CA LYS A 402 -19.99 -6.17 25.74
C LYS A 402 -20.88 -5.10 26.38
N ILE A 403 -21.36 -4.10 25.63
CA ILE A 403 -22.47 -3.25 26.10
C ILE A 403 -23.65 -3.37 25.14
N LEU A 404 -24.76 -3.88 25.68
CA LEU A 404 -26.10 -3.85 25.09
C LEU A 404 -26.61 -2.40 25.09
N HIS A 405 -27.12 -1.95 23.94
CA HIS A 405 -27.96 -0.77 23.70
C HIS A 405 -27.76 0.46 24.60
N CYS A 406 -27.38 1.59 23.99
CA CYS A 406 -28.16 2.82 24.17
C CYS A 406 -27.94 3.84 23.06
N SER A 407 -29.04 4.52 22.78
CA SER A 407 -29.31 5.48 21.73
C SER A 407 -28.54 6.79 21.91
N VAL A 408 -28.36 7.48 20.79
CA VAL A 408 -27.96 8.89 20.58
C VAL A 408 -28.29 9.82 21.76
N LEU A 409 -27.36 10.71 22.13
CA LEU A 409 -27.63 12.12 22.48
C LEU A 409 -26.33 12.94 22.62
N TYR A 410 -26.28 14.07 21.91
CA TYR A 410 -25.34 15.19 22.04
C TYR A 410 -25.33 15.76 23.48
N CYS A 411 -24.23 16.41 23.91
CA CYS A 411 -24.34 17.77 24.49
C CYS A 411 -22.99 18.48 24.78
N GLU A 412 -23.10 19.80 24.70
CA GLU A 412 -22.15 20.88 25.02
C GLU A 412 -21.79 21.01 26.52
N GLU A 413 -20.88 21.96 26.76
CA GLU A 413 -20.25 22.50 27.97
C GLU A 413 -21.07 22.58 29.29
N GLY A 414 -20.36 22.51 30.43
CA GLY A 414 -20.76 23.23 31.66
C GLY A 414 -20.59 22.48 33.00
N ARG A 415 -19.99 23.15 34.00
CA ARG A 415 -19.64 22.67 35.36
C ARG A 415 -20.83 22.60 36.34
N SER A 416 -20.81 21.71 37.36
CA SER A 416 -21.02 22.01 38.81
C SER A 416 -21.17 20.77 39.73
N ARG A 417 -20.96 20.95 41.05
CA ARG A 417 -20.89 19.96 42.19
C ARG A 417 -22.20 19.84 42.99
N ILE A 418 -22.45 18.71 43.70
CA ILE A 418 -22.69 18.58 45.20
C ILE A 418 -23.15 17.15 45.68
N LYS A 419 -22.50 16.68 46.78
CA LYS A 419 -22.79 15.83 48.00
C LYS A 419 -23.83 14.67 48.13
N ASN A 420 -23.32 13.52 48.62
CA ASN A 420 -23.80 12.50 49.65
C ASN A 420 -25.23 11.92 49.59
N LYS A 421 -25.57 10.70 50.06
CA LYS A 421 -24.92 9.40 50.42
C LYS A 421 -26.08 8.39 50.68
N ASN A 422 -25.93 7.13 50.25
CA ASN A 422 -26.63 5.87 50.66
C ASN A 422 -27.63 5.20 49.67
N ASP A 423 -27.19 3.99 49.28
CA ASP A 423 -27.84 2.73 48.87
C ASP A 423 -28.97 2.69 47.80
N LEU A 424 -28.61 2.21 46.59
CA LEU A 424 -29.05 0.93 45.98
C LEU A 424 -28.58 0.80 44.50
N LEU A 425 -27.92 -0.34 44.20
CA LEU A 425 -27.84 -1.12 42.96
C LEU A 425 -27.97 -0.48 41.54
N PHE A 426 -27.01 -0.87 40.67
CA PHE A 426 -26.92 -0.82 39.18
C PHE A 426 -26.43 0.45 38.44
N THR A 427 -25.32 0.27 37.69
CA THR A 427 -24.92 0.88 36.37
C THR A 427 -24.27 2.28 36.27
N PHE A 428 -23.34 2.38 35.30
CA PHE A 428 -22.58 3.51 34.68
C PHE A 428 -21.27 3.94 35.37
N LEU A 429 -20.08 3.83 34.74
CA LEU A 429 -19.53 4.43 33.50
C LEU A 429 -19.22 5.94 33.64
N VAL A 430 -17.95 6.27 33.33
CA VAL A 430 -17.27 7.56 33.09
C VAL A 430 -16.75 8.35 34.32
N ILE A 431 -15.49 8.81 34.25
CA ILE A 431 -15.00 10.21 34.49
C ILE A 431 -13.55 10.27 35.06
N ILE A 432 -12.71 11.14 34.48
CA ILE A 432 -11.40 11.62 34.98
C ILE A 432 -11.58 12.48 36.25
N PHE A 433 -10.69 12.39 37.25
CA PHE A 433 -10.16 13.59 37.97
C PHE A 433 -8.79 13.35 38.64
N LEU A 434 -7.92 14.36 38.53
CA LEU A 434 -6.66 14.55 39.28
C LEU A 434 -6.92 15.01 40.74
N CYS A 435 -6.08 14.49 41.65
CA CYS A 435 -5.63 14.92 42.99
C CYS A 435 -6.55 15.75 43.93
N ASN A 436 -6.72 15.35 45.20
CA ASN A 436 -5.77 15.59 46.32
C ASN A 436 -6.32 15.14 47.70
N ILE A 437 -5.38 14.67 48.54
CA ILE A 437 -5.42 14.11 49.93
C ILE A 437 -6.02 12.72 50.05
#